data_AF-A0A0G4LTB1-F1
#
_entry.id   AF-A0A0G4LTB1-F1
#
_cell.length_a   1.000
_cell.length_b   1.000
_cell.length_c   1.000
_cell.angle_alpha   90.00
_cell.angle_beta   90.00
_cell.angle_gamma   90.00
#
_symmetry.space_group_name_H-M   'P 1'
#
loop_
_entity.id
_entity.type
_entity.pdbx_description
1 polymer ?
#
loop_
_entity_poly.entity_id
_entity_poly.type
_entity_poly.pdbx_seq_one_letter_code
_entity_poly.pdbx_strand_id
1 'polypeptide(L)'
;MWADSISKPYPRQGGHGDSSVRELYDLARAGYEALFKLNTEDAKYAEDRMNLLARKTRTQGSSPNNGMVVGVHVRHGDCHPLEYQYRSSYIPINAFTDKARHIIEVSYQGAGRGGQDDVPAQEHSLIVMASDDPMVYESDEFRGAHQAQDRIRLAGKQEVQKGNPNPRVMHHFVDDSFGWEGGFFAPMFWSLGQSGQSPVNGVAGQTKKPQPTADAVRLRSYIGRAYMLDLAVLSGSSDVVICTVSAMGCRLLAVMMGWERAMEKDKWVNVDGDYGWTALSW
;
A
#
# COMPACT_ATOMS: atom_id res chain seq x y z
N MET A 1 38.16 13.62 11.36
CA MET A 1 37.29 14.58 12.08
C MET A 1 36.13 15.11 11.23
N TRP A 2 35.76 14.46 10.11
CA TRP A 2 34.69 14.90 9.21
C TRP A 2 33.86 13.67 8.79
N ALA A 3 33.13 13.06 9.74
CA ALA A 3 32.23 11.92 9.45
C ALA A 3 30.92 11.91 10.25
N ASP A 4 30.72 12.83 11.19
CA ASP A 4 29.57 12.79 12.12
C ASP A 4 28.40 13.73 11.74
N SER A 5 28.33 14.20 10.48
CA SER A 5 27.36 15.23 10.07
C SER A 5 26.35 14.80 8.99
N ILE A 6 26.27 13.52 8.62
CA ILE A 6 25.34 13.06 7.56
C ILE A 6 24.16 12.23 8.12
N SER A 7 24.14 11.90 9.41
CA SER A 7 23.13 11.01 10.01
C SER A 7 22.16 11.67 11.00
N LYS A 8 22.12 13.01 11.09
CA LYS A 8 21.10 13.69 11.91
C LYS A 8 19.96 14.15 11.01
N PRO A 9 18.71 13.65 11.21
CA PRO A 9 17.57 14.26 10.56
C PRO A 9 17.52 15.74 10.96
N TYR A 10 17.37 16.61 9.97
CA TYR A 10 17.15 18.03 10.18
C TYR A 10 15.99 18.22 11.16
N PRO A 11 16.07 19.18 12.11
CA PRO A 11 14.95 19.46 13.00
C PRO A 11 13.72 19.83 12.16
N ARG A 12 12.62 19.11 12.40
CA ARG A 12 11.29 19.30 11.79
C ARG A 12 10.98 20.79 11.62
N GLN A 13 11.06 21.31 10.39
CA GLN A 13 10.54 22.65 10.08
C GLN A 13 9.03 22.56 9.88
N GLY A 14 8.28 22.89 10.93
CA GLY A 14 6.83 23.02 10.91
C GLY A 14 6.30 23.18 12.33
N GLY A 15 5.93 24.41 12.72
CA GLY A 15 5.62 24.82 14.09
C GLY A 15 4.25 24.37 14.59
N HIS A 16 4.02 23.07 14.65
CA HIS A 16 3.00 22.44 15.46
C HIS A 16 3.72 21.46 16.39
N GLY A 17 3.66 21.69 17.70
CA GLY A 17 4.39 20.89 18.68
C GLY A 17 4.13 19.39 18.48
N ASP A 18 5.14 18.56 18.72
CA ASP A 18 5.08 17.10 18.60
C ASP A 18 3.86 16.50 19.32
N SER A 19 3.38 17.17 20.39
CA SER A 19 2.14 16.84 21.10
C SER A 19 0.87 16.99 20.26
N SER A 20 0.76 18.01 19.41
CA SER A 20 -0.43 18.24 18.58
C SER A 20 -0.54 17.23 17.44
N VAL A 21 0.60 16.81 16.86
CA VAL A 21 0.63 15.71 15.89
C VAL A 21 0.24 14.40 16.56
N ARG A 22 0.72 14.18 17.79
CA ARG A 22 0.35 13.00 18.60
C ARG A 22 -1.14 12.94 18.89
N GLU A 23 -1.77 14.04 19.32
CA GLU A 23 -3.21 14.09 19.60
C GLU A 23 -4.06 13.77 18.36
N LEU A 24 -3.70 14.35 17.21
CA LEU A 24 -4.36 14.07 15.92
C LEU A 24 -4.18 12.60 15.51
N TYR A 25 -3.00 12.05 15.72
CA TYR A 25 -2.71 10.64 15.47
C TYR A 25 -3.55 9.74 16.37
N ASP A 26 -3.62 10.02 17.67
CA ASP A 26 -4.39 9.22 18.63
C ASP A 26 -5.89 9.25 18.30
N LEU A 27 -6.41 10.39 17.84
CA LEU A 27 -7.78 10.49 17.32
C LEU A 27 -7.97 9.60 16.07
N ALA A 28 -7.05 9.66 15.12
CA ALA A 28 -7.08 8.81 13.92
C ALA A 28 -7.00 7.32 14.29
N ARG A 29 -6.17 6.97 15.28
CA ARG A 29 -6.02 5.61 15.80
C ARG A 29 -7.30 5.11 16.45
N ALA A 30 -7.95 5.92 17.29
CA ALA A 30 -9.24 5.57 17.88
C ALA A 30 -10.31 5.34 16.80
N GLY A 31 -10.34 6.18 15.76
CA GLY A 31 -11.23 6.00 14.61
C GLY A 31 -10.95 4.71 13.84
N TYR A 32 -9.67 4.42 13.56
CA TYR A 32 -9.25 3.16 12.94
C TYR A 32 -9.70 1.94 13.76
N GLU A 33 -9.43 1.92 15.06
CA GLU A 33 -9.79 0.78 15.91
C GLU A 33 -11.30 0.57 16.04
N ALA A 34 -12.09 1.64 15.96
CA ALA A 34 -13.55 1.59 15.99
C ALA A 34 -14.17 1.16 14.65
N LEU A 35 -13.66 1.66 13.52
CA LEU A 35 -14.31 1.54 12.21
C LEU A 35 -13.70 0.46 11.32
N PHE A 36 -12.40 0.21 11.43
CA PHE A 36 -11.71 -0.73 10.56
C PHE A 36 -11.87 -2.15 11.11
N LYS A 37 -12.91 -2.83 10.63
CA LYS A 37 -13.18 -4.24 10.91
C LYS A 37 -13.34 -4.98 9.60
N LEU A 38 -12.41 -5.88 9.30
CA LEU A 38 -12.57 -6.82 8.20
C LEU A 38 -13.72 -7.77 8.50
N ASN A 39 -14.46 -8.17 7.46
CA ASN A 39 -15.42 -9.26 7.61
C ASN A 39 -14.69 -10.57 7.94
N THR A 40 -15.42 -11.56 8.45
CA THR A 40 -14.85 -12.82 8.94
C THR A 40 -13.97 -13.54 7.91
N GLU A 41 -14.37 -13.53 6.64
CA GLU A 41 -13.61 -14.22 5.58
C GLU A 41 -12.30 -13.50 5.25
N ASP A 42 -12.33 -12.18 5.12
CA ASP A 42 -11.15 -11.37 4.82
C ASP A 42 -10.20 -11.29 6.00
N ALA A 43 -10.73 -11.25 7.22
CA ALA A 43 -9.92 -11.30 8.44
C ALA A 43 -9.13 -12.61 8.50
N LYS A 44 -9.80 -13.74 8.25
CA LYS A 44 -9.16 -15.06 8.19
C LYS A 44 -8.11 -15.12 7.08
N TYR A 45 -8.47 -14.66 5.88
CA TYR A 45 -7.53 -14.64 4.77
C TYR A 45 -6.29 -13.77 5.09
N ALA A 46 -6.49 -12.59 5.65
CA ALA A 46 -5.41 -11.68 6.02
C ALA A 46 -4.48 -12.32 7.06
N GLU A 47 -5.04 -12.97 8.09
CA GLU A 47 -4.28 -13.71 9.09
C GLU A 47 -3.48 -14.86 8.47
N ASP A 48 -4.11 -15.69 7.64
CA ASP A 48 -3.45 -16.79 6.92
C ASP A 48 -2.31 -16.28 6.04
N ARG A 49 -2.52 -15.13 5.38
CA ARG A 49 -1.54 -14.47 4.53
C ARG A 49 -0.37 -13.92 5.34
N MET A 50 -0.62 -13.22 6.44
CA MET A 50 0.42 -12.73 7.36
C MET A 50 1.26 -13.89 7.90
N ASN A 51 0.61 -14.98 8.31
CA ASN A 51 1.29 -16.17 8.80
C ASN A 51 2.13 -16.86 7.72
N LEU A 52 1.66 -16.87 6.47
CA LEU A 52 2.43 -17.38 5.34
C LEU A 52 3.70 -16.55 5.11
N LEU A 53 3.58 -15.22 5.11
CA LEU A 53 4.71 -14.32 4.93
C LEU A 53 5.74 -14.47 6.06
N ALA A 54 5.28 -14.51 7.31
CA ALA A 54 6.15 -14.72 8.49
C ALA A 54 6.82 -16.10 8.50
N ARG A 55 6.21 -17.15 7.93
CA ARG A 55 6.86 -18.46 7.79
C ARG A 55 8.00 -18.44 6.77
N LYS A 56 7.84 -17.67 5.69
CA LYS A 56 8.86 -17.55 4.64
C LYS A 56 10.12 -16.85 5.12
N THR A 57 10.03 -16.01 6.16
CA THR A 57 11.20 -15.34 6.73
C THR A 57 11.99 -16.19 7.73
N ARG A 58 11.52 -17.39 8.06
CA ARG A 58 12.20 -18.25 9.04
C ARG A 58 13.49 -18.83 8.47
N THR A 59 14.59 -18.60 9.18
CA THR A 59 15.92 -19.10 8.79
C THR A 59 16.16 -20.56 9.18
N GLN A 60 15.16 -21.24 9.76
CA GLN A 60 15.21 -22.64 10.20
C GLN A 60 16.44 -22.98 11.07
N GLY A 61 16.89 -22.01 11.89
CA GLY A 61 18.02 -22.19 12.81
C GLY A 61 19.41 -21.97 12.18
N SER A 62 19.48 -21.61 10.89
CA SER A 62 20.74 -21.21 10.24
C SER A 62 21.26 -19.86 10.75
N SER A 63 20.40 -19.04 11.35
CA SER A 63 20.74 -17.72 11.91
C SER A 63 20.08 -17.50 13.28
N PRO A 64 20.68 -16.66 14.16
CA PRO A 64 20.02 -16.22 15.39
C PRO A 64 18.75 -15.40 15.15
N ASN A 65 18.63 -14.75 13.99
CA ASN A 65 17.48 -13.92 13.64
C ASN A 65 16.66 -14.60 12.52
N ASN A 66 15.39 -14.21 12.42
CA ASN A 66 14.61 -14.45 11.19
C ASN A 66 14.83 -13.27 10.24
N GLY A 67 14.55 -13.49 8.96
CA GLY A 67 14.39 -12.40 8.01
C GLY A 67 13.22 -11.49 8.38
N MET A 68 13.21 -10.29 7.81
CA MET A 68 12.16 -9.30 8.03
C MET A 68 11.26 -9.17 6.82
N VAL A 69 10.06 -8.65 7.05
CA VAL A 69 9.13 -8.27 6.00
C VAL A 69 9.16 -6.76 5.83
N VAL A 70 9.59 -6.29 4.67
CA VAL A 70 9.51 -4.88 4.28
C VAL A 70 8.28 -4.69 3.40
N GLY A 71 7.28 -4.00 3.95
CA GLY A 71 6.07 -3.60 3.25
C GLY A 71 6.33 -2.39 2.37
N VAL A 72 5.79 -2.37 1.15
CA VAL A 72 5.91 -1.27 0.21
C VAL A 72 4.52 -0.92 -0.33
N HIS A 73 4.08 0.32 -0.16
CA HIS A 73 2.82 0.79 -0.72
C HIS A 73 3.09 1.88 -1.76
N VAL A 74 2.84 1.54 -3.03
CA VAL A 74 3.03 2.42 -4.18
C VAL A 74 1.67 2.91 -4.67
N ARG A 75 1.43 4.22 -4.60
CA ARG A 75 0.22 4.85 -5.13
C ARG A 75 0.54 5.56 -6.44
N HIS A 76 0.07 5.03 -7.56
CA HIS A 76 0.16 5.62 -8.89
C HIS A 76 -1.25 5.90 -9.41
N GLY A 77 -1.71 7.14 -9.25
CA GLY A 77 -3.05 7.55 -9.64
C GLY A 77 -3.22 9.05 -9.56
N ASP A 78 -4.36 9.50 -9.05
CA ASP A 78 -4.68 10.93 -8.90
C ASP A 78 -3.84 11.67 -7.85
N CYS A 79 -3.10 10.95 -7.00
CA CYS A 79 -2.18 11.54 -6.04
C CYS A 79 -0.78 11.65 -6.64
N HIS A 80 -0.22 12.85 -6.60
CA HIS A 80 1.18 13.10 -6.93
C HIS A 80 2.00 13.38 -5.67
N PRO A 81 3.31 13.09 -5.69
CA PRO A 81 4.23 13.38 -4.59
C PRO A 81 4.22 14.85 -4.17
N LEU A 82 4.49 15.10 -2.89
CA LEU A 82 4.69 16.44 -2.34
C LEU A 82 6.02 17.04 -2.81
N GLU A 83 7.03 16.21 -3.07
CA GLU A 83 8.29 16.66 -3.64
C GLU A 83 8.08 17.39 -4.98
N TYR A 84 8.56 18.63 -5.04
CA TYR A 84 8.37 19.50 -6.19
C TYR A 84 8.85 18.87 -7.51
N GLN A 85 9.95 18.12 -7.48
CA GLN A 85 10.53 17.47 -8.67
C GLN A 85 9.62 16.40 -9.27
N TYR A 86 8.74 15.81 -8.47
CA TYR A 86 7.79 14.79 -8.91
C TYR A 86 6.35 15.30 -8.92
N ARG A 87 6.09 16.59 -8.70
CA ARG A 87 4.72 17.16 -8.69
C ARG A 87 3.89 16.91 -9.95
N SER A 88 4.57 16.61 -11.07
CA SER A 88 3.97 16.34 -12.38
C SER A 88 4.30 14.93 -12.87
N SER A 89 4.78 14.06 -11.98
CA SER A 89 5.15 12.67 -12.25
C SER A 89 4.87 11.83 -10.99
N TYR A 90 5.44 10.64 -10.91
CA TYR A 90 5.44 9.80 -9.72
C TYR A 90 6.86 9.64 -9.18
N ILE A 91 6.98 9.24 -7.91
CA ILE A 91 8.28 8.85 -7.35
C ILE A 91 8.75 7.59 -8.11
N PRO A 92 9.99 7.59 -8.62
CA PRO A 92 10.54 6.44 -9.32
C PRO A 92 10.45 5.16 -8.49
N ILE A 93 10.05 4.05 -9.13
CA ILE A 93 9.86 2.76 -8.45
C ILE A 93 11.13 2.31 -7.72
N ASN A 94 12.30 2.56 -8.32
CA ASN A 94 13.58 2.21 -7.74
C ASN A 94 13.82 2.89 -6.38
N ALA A 95 13.29 4.10 -6.15
CA ALA A 95 13.41 4.78 -4.86
C ALA A 95 12.82 3.95 -3.70
N PHE A 96 11.70 3.25 -3.95
CA PHE A 96 11.10 2.35 -2.96
C PHE A 96 11.95 1.10 -2.76
N THR A 97 12.37 0.45 -3.85
CA THR A 97 13.10 -0.82 -3.77
C THR A 97 14.51 -0.65 -3.22
N ASP A 98 15.18 0.44 -3.57
CA ASP A 98 16.52 0.76 -3.08
C ASP A 98 16.46 1.09 -1.60
N LYS A 99 15.44 1.83 -1.16
CA LYS A 99 15.18 2.06 0.27
C LYS A 99 14.89 0.75 1.02
N ALA A 100 14.09 -0.14 0.44
CA ALA A 100 13.79 -1.45 1.03
C ALA A 100 15.06 -2.30 1.20
N ARG A 101 15.86 -2.44 0.14
CA ARG A 101 17.12 -3.20 0.17
C ARG A 101 18.10 -2.62 1.18
N HIS A 102 18.24 -1.30 1.21
CA HIS A 102 19.11 -0.63 2.16
C HIS A 102 18.68 -0.87 3.62
N ILE A 103 17.38 -0.84 3.92
CA ILE A 103 16.86 -1.12 5.26
C ILE A 103 17.17 -2.56 5.68
N ILE A 104 17.01 -3.53 4.77
CA ILE A 104 17.35 -4.93 5.04
C ILE A 104 18.86 -5.05 5.32
N GLU A 105 19.70 -4.50 4.46
CA GLU A 105 21.17 -4.57 4.59
C GLU A 105 21.63 -4.00 5.93
N VAL A 106 21.23 -2.77 6.27
CA VAL A 106 21.63 -2.11 7.52
C VAL A 106 21.09 -2.84 8.75
N SER A 107 19.92 -3.48 8.65
CA SER A 107 19.32 -4.20 9.79
C SER A 107 20.08 -5.47 10.17
N TYR A 108 20.81 -6.07 9.23
CA TYR A 108 21.54 -7.32 9.45
C TYR A 108 23.05 -7.17 9.47
N GLN A 109 23.56 -5.95 9.22
CA GLN A 109 24.96 -5.63 9.39
C GLN A 109 25.37 -5.79 10.87
N GLY A 110 26.34 -6.67 11.15
CA GLY A 110 26.80 -6.98 12.51
C GLY A 110 25.76 -7.64 13.43
N ALA A 111 24.59 -8.05 12.93
CA ALA A 111 23.50 -8.65 13.73
C ALA A 111 23.67 -10.17 13.94
N GLY A 112 24.63 -10.79 13.27
CA GLY A 112 24.95 -12.21 13.32
C GLY A 112 25.78 -12.58 14.55
N ARG A 113 26.13 -13.88 14.63
CA ARG A 113 26.90 -14.42 15.76
C ARG A 113 28.28 -13.78 15.82
N GLY A 114 28.66 -13.29 17.00
CA GLY A 114 29.96 -12.65 17.21
C GLY A 114 30.11 -11.29 16.51
N GLY A 115 29.00 -10.62 16.15
CA GLY A 115 29.02 -9.31 15.51
C GLY A 115 29.34 -9.34 14.01
N GLN A 116 29.18 -10.49 13.36
CA GLN A 116 29.28 -10.63 11.90
C GLN A 116 27.95 -10.26 11.23
N ASP A 117 27.96 -10.09 9.92
CA ASP A 117 26.73 -9.85 9.15
C ASP A 117 25.83 -11.10 9.15
N ASP A 118 24.53 -10.90 9.34
CA ASP A 118 23.53 -11.97 9.38
C ASP A 118 22.98 -12.27 7.98
N VAL A 119 23.86 -12.77 7.11
CA VAL A 119 23.55 -13.10 5.71
C VAL A 119 22.32 -14.03 5.59
N PRO A 120 22.16 -15.10 6.39
CA PRO A 120 20.99 -15.95 6.25
C PRO A 120 19.67 -15.23 6.56
N ALA A 121 19.63 -14.34 7.57
CA ALA A 121 18.43 -13.56 7.86
C ALA A 121 18.15 -12.51 6.77
N GLN A 122 19.20 -11.87 6.24
CA GLN A 122 19.08 -10.97 5.09
C GLN A 122 18.49 -11.69 3.87
N GLU A 123 18.97 -12.88 3.52
CA GLU A 123 18.46 -13.67 2.39
C GLU A 123 17.01 -14.16 2.58
N HIS A 124 16.59 -14.39 3.82
CA HIS A 124 15.20 -14.75 4.14
C HIS A 124 14.29 -13.53 4.32
N SER A 125 14.80 -12.31 4.14
CA SER A 125 13.97 -11.10 4.19
C SER A 125 13.15 -10.95 2.90
N LEU A 126 11.93 -10.41 3.04
CA LEU A 126 10.95 -10.34 1.96
C LEU A 126 10.49 -8.91 1.74
N ILE A 127 10.30 -8.56 0.47
CA ILE A 127 9.55 -7.36 0.11
C ILE A 127 8.11 -7.77 -0.17
N VAL A 128 7.16 -7.13 0.50
CA VAL A 128 5.72 -7.31 0.29
C VAL A 128 5.15 -6.00 -0.22
N MET A 129 4.44 -6.00 -1.35
CA MET A 129 3.99 -4.77 -1.98
C MET A 129 2.47 -4.73 -2.20
N ALA A 130 1.92 -3.52 -2.11
CA ALA A 130 0.61 -3.19 -2.62
C ALA A 130 0.69 -1.95 -3.52
N SER A 131 -0.02 -2.01 -4.63
CA SER A 131 -0.20 -0.90 -5.55
C SER A 131 -1.57 -0.93 -6.20
N ASP A 132 -2.06 0.26 -6.52
CA ASP A 132 -3.25 0.48 -7.33
C ASP A 132 -2.96 0.44 -8.84
N ASP A 133 -1.70 0.38 -9.25
CA ASP A 133 -1.29 0.26 -10.65
C ASP A 133 -0.77 -1.16 -10.94
N PRO A 134 -1.45 -1.94 -11.81
CA PRO A 134 -1.04 -3.30 -12.14
C PRO A 134 0.37 -3.38 -12.74
N MET A 135 0.82 -2.33 -13.44
CA MET A 135 2.14 -2.30 -14.08
C MET A 135 3.27 -2.25 -13.06
N VAL A 136 3.03 -1.74 -11.85
CA VAL A 136 4.04 -1.72 -10.79
C VAL A 136 4.41 -3.14 -10.36
N TYR A 137 3.45 -4.06 -10.32
CA TYR A 137 3.71 -5.47 -10.01
C TYR A 137 4.49 -6.20 -11.11
N GLU A 138 4.42 -5.70 -12.35
CA GLU A 138 5.11 -6.28 -13.51
C GLU A 138 6.51 -5.68 -13.72
N SER A 139 6.88 -4.65 -12.94
CA SER A 139 8.18 -3.99 -13.04
C SER A 139 9.34 -4.90 -12.63
N ASP A 140 10.49 -4.73 -13.30
CA ASP A 140 11.70 -5.51 -13.02
C ASP A 140 12.24 -5.24 -11.60
N GLU A 141 12.03 -4.03 -11.09
CA GLU A 141 12.48 -3.58 -9.77
C GLU A 141 11.83 -4.39 -8.64
N PHE A 142 10.56 -4.79 -8.81
CA PHE A 142 9.80 -5.60 -7.86
C PHE A 142 9.83 -7.10 -8.19
N ARG A 143 10.70 -7.54 -9.09
CA ARG A 143 10.86 -8.96 -9.38
C ARG A 143 11.24 -9.73 -8.12
N GLY A 144 10.39 -10.68 -7.73
CA GLY A 144 10.55 -11.48 -6.51
C GLY A 144 9.84 -10.92 -5.27
N ALA A 145 9.27 -9.71 -5.35
CA ALA A 145 8.39 -9.18 -4.31
C ALA A 145 7.08 -10.00 -4.25
N HIS A 146 6.50 -10.09 -3.06
CA HIS A 146 5.20 -10.71 -2.84
C HIS A 146 4.10 -9.66 -2.86
N GLN A 147 2.98 -9.96 -3.50
CA GLN A 147 1.78 -9.11 -3.35
C GLN A 147 1.25 -9.21 -1.92
N ALA A 148 0.74 -8.10 -1.37
CA ALA A 148 0.12 -8.08 -0.05
C ALA A 148 -1.06 -9.04 -0.01
N GLN A 149 -2.00 -8.93 -0.95
CA GLN A 149 -3.06 -9.92 -1.16
C GLN A 149 -3.20 -10.34 -2.63
N ASP A 150 -3.74 -11.53 -2.83
CA ASP A 150 -4.08 -12.16 -4.12
C ASP A 150 -5.55 -12.61 -4.18
N ARG A 151 -6.35 -12.29 -3.16
CA ARG A 151 -7.77 -12.67 -3.03
C ARG A 151 -8.68 -11.87 -3.96
N ILE A 152 -8.43 -10.57 -4.06
CA ILE A 152 -9.23 -9.63 -4.86
C ILE A 152 -8.26 -8.91 -5.79
N ARG A 153 -8.12 -9.45 -7.00
CA ARG A 153 -7.24 -8.87 -8.02
C ARG A 153 -8.09 -8.10 -9.02
N LEU A 154 -7.62 -6.90 -9.33
CA LEU A 154 -8.06 -6.16 -10.50
C LEU A 154 -7.42 -6.85 -11.71
N ALA A 155 -8.23 -7.41 -12.60
CA ALA A 155 -7.70 -8.20 -13.70
C ALA A 155 -6.93 -7.33 -14.70
N GLY A 156 -5.72 -7.76 -15.06
CA GLY A 156 -5.00 -7.20 -16.20
C GLY A 156 -5.56 -7.74 -17.52
N LYS A 157 -5.42 -6.97 -18.61
CA LYS A 157 -5.92 -7.31 -19.96
C LYS A 157 -5.55 -8.72 -20.46
N GLN A 158 -4.45 -9.30 -19.98
CA GLN A 158 -4.00 -10.65 -20.37
C GLN A 158 -4.83 -11.80 -19.78
N GLU A 159 -5.46 -11.61 -18.62
CA GLU A 159 -6.31 -12.65 -18.00
C GLU A 159 -7.70 -12.70 -18.66
N VAL A 160 -8.24 -11.55 -19.08
CA VAL A 160 -9.54 -11.44 -19.77
C VAL A 160 -9.53 -12.13 -21.14
N GLN A 161 -8.41 -12.09 -21.86
CA GLN A 161 -8.29 -12.71 -23.18
C GLN A 161 -8.19 -14.25 -23.15
N LYS A 162 -7.88 -14.86 -22.00
CA LYS A 162 -7.83 -16.33 -21.86
C LYS A 162 -9.21 -16.96 -21.63
N GLY A 163 -10.21 -16.17 -21.26
CA GLY A 163 -11.59 -16.62 -21.12
C GLY A 163 -12.40 -16.34 -22.39
N ASN A 164 -12.33 -17.22 -23.40
CA ASN A 164 -13.32 -17.23 -24.48
C ASN A 164 -14.27 -18.43 -24.26
N PRO A 165 -15.25 -18.35 -23.35
CA PRO A 165 -16.14 -19.47 -23.05
C PRO A 165 -17.14 -19.68 -24.19
N ASN A 166 -17.28 -20.94 -24.58
CA ASN A 166 -18.20 -21.38 -25.62
C ASN A 166 -19.66 -21.10 -25.16
N PRO A 167 -20.48 -20.32 -25.90
CA PRO A 167 -21.77 -19.80 -25.43
C PRO A 167 -22.89 -20.85 -25.23
N ARG A 168 -22.56 -22.15 -25.31
CA ARG A 168 -23.51 -23.27 -25.27
C ARG A 168 -23.42 -24.12 -24.00
N VAL A 169 -22.60 -23.74 -23.02
CA VAL A 169 -22.40 -24.52 -21.79
C VAL A 169 -22.60 -23.62 -20.56
N MET A 170 -23.45 -24.03 -19.62
CA MET A 170 -23.52 -23.39 -18.30
C MET A 170 -22.27 -23.76 -17.50
N HIS A 171 -21.54 -22.77 -17.03
CA HIS A 171 -20.37 -22.95 -16.16
C HIS A 171 -20.67 -22.50 -14.73
N HIS A 172 -19.89 -23.03 -13.78
CA HIS A 172 -19.83 -22.51 -12.41
C HIS A 172 -19.46 -21.02 -12.47
N PHE A 173 -19.99 -20.20 -11.55
CA PHE A 173 -19.65 -18.78 -11.48
C PHE A 173 -18.12 -18.61 -11.41
N VAL A 174 -17.54 -17.97 -12.43
CA VAL A 174 -16.14 -17.55 -12.48
C VAL A 174 -16.18 -16.03 -12.37
N ASP A 175 -15.40 -15.47 -11.44
CA ASP A 175 -15.39 -14.03 -11.19
C ASP A 175 -15.07 -13.25 -12.47
N ASP A 176 -15.94 -12.28 -12.80
CA ASP A 176 -15.76 -11.36 -13.93
C ASP A 176 -14.49 -10.53 -13.70
N SER A 177 -13.47 -10.84 -14.49
CA SER A 177 -12.21 -10.13 -14.54
C SER A 177 -12.39 -8.85 -15.37
N PHE A 178 -12.59 -7.71 -14.71
CA PHE A 178 -12.65 -6.40 -15.39
C PHE A 178 -11.22 -5.92 -15.70
N GLY A 179 -10.90 -5.80 -17.00
CA GLY A 179 -9.58 -5.41 -17.52
C GLY A 179 -9.29 -3.91 -17.44
N TRP A 180 -8.11 -3.56 -16.91
CA TRP A 180 -7.61 -2.19 -16.72
C TRP A 180 -6.58 -1.80 -17.81
N GLU A 181 -6.81 -0.75 -18.61
CA GLU A 181 -5.80 -0.15 -19.48
C GLU A 181 -5.23 1.13 -18.84
N GLY A 182 -3.89 1.25 -18.74
CA GLY A 182 -3.22 2.55 -18.71
C GLY A 182 -3.05 3.27 -17.37
N GLY A 183 -3.14 2.58 -16.23
CA GLY A 183 -3.15 3.22 -14.91
C GLY A 183 -4.54 3.76 -14.55
N PHE A 184 -4.70 4.23 -13.31
CA PHE A 184 -5.96 4.67 -12.72
C PHE A 184 -6.92 5.36 -13.72
N PHE A 185 -8.04 4.70 -14.09
CA PHE A 185 -9.11 5.34 -14.86
C PHE A 185 -9.85 6.35 -13.98
N ALA A 186 -9.23 7.51 -13.74
CA ALA A 186 -9.89 8.65 -13.11
C ALA A 186 -11.29 8.91 -13.71
N PRO A 187 -11.52 8.82 -15.04
CA PRO A 187 -12.85 8.99 -15.62
C PRO A 187 -13.83 7.87 -15.28
N MET A 188 -13.37 6.62 -15.15
CA MET A 188 -14.22 5.49 -14.73
C MET A 188 -14.56 5.64 -13.25
N PHE A 189 -13.62 5.99 -12.37
CA PHE A 189 -13.91 6.23 -10.96
C PHE A 189 -14.80 7.46 -10.72
N TRP A 190 -14.57 8.52 -11.49
CA TRP A 190 -15.47 9.67 -11.55
C TRP A 190 -16.86 9.27 -12.07
N SER A 191 -16.95 8.41 -13.10
CA SER A 191 -18.22 7.89 -13.61
C SER A 191 -18.87 6.86 -12.70
N LEU A 192 -18.13 6.19 -11.80
CA LEU A 192 -18.74 5.41 -10.72
C LEU A 192 -19.48 6.32 -9.74
N GLY A 193 -19.17 7.62 -9.74
CA GLY A 193 -19.79 8.66 -8.90
C GLY A 193 -20.78 9.55 -9.63
N GLN A 194 -20.81 9.46 -10.95
CA GLN A 194 -21.75 10.18 -11.80
C GLN A 194 -22.77 9.18 -12.34
N SER A 195 -24.04 9.55 -12.34
CA SER A 195 -25.04 8.71 -12.99
C SER A 195 -24.78 8.62 -14.49
N GLY A 196 -25.17 7.51 -15.11
CA GLY A 196 -25.29 7.43 -16.56
C GLY A 196 -26.24 8.51 -17.07
N GLN A 197 -25.69 9.58 -17.64
CA GLN A 197 -26.41 10.44 -18.57
C GLN A 197 -25.96 10.07 -19.97
N SER A 198 -26.84 9.40 -20.72
CA SER A 198 -26.78 9.47 -22.18
C SER A 198 -26.89 10.95 -22.60
N PRO A 199 -26.10 11.43 -23.57
CA PRO A 199 -26.08 12.84 -23.98
C PRO A 199 -27.28 13.19 -24.87
N VAL A 200 -28.49 12.75 -24.52
CA VAL A 200 -29.70 13.01 -25.31
C VAL A 200 -30.75 13.59 -24.38
N ASN A 201 -30.99 14.90 -24.58
CA ASN A 201 -32.03 15.74 -23.98
C ASN A 201 -31.65 16.46 -22.68
N GLY A 202 -30.95 17.59 -22.86
CA GLY A 202 -30.87 18.63 -21.85
C GLY A 202 -32.25 19.22 -21.58
N VAL A 203 -32.74 19.01 -20.36
CA VAL A 203 -33.78 19.85 -19.76
C VAL A 203 -33.25 20.28 -18.39
N ALA A 204 -32.92 21.57 -18.31
CA ALA A 204 -32.49 22.22 -17.09
C ALA A 204 -33.67 22.27 -16.10
N GLY A 205 -33.63 21.44 -15.06
CA GLY A 205 -34.64 21.46 -14.00
C GLY A 205 -34.39 20.43 -12.91
N GLN A 206 -34.07 20.94 -11.71
CA GLN A 206 -33.99 20.21 -10.42
C GLN A 206 -32.81 19.23 -10.25
N THR A 207 -31.75 19.78 -9.69
CA THR A 207 -30.49 19.15 -9.28
C THR A 207 -30.65 18.18 -8.10
N LYS A 208 -31.27 17.01 -8.32
CA LYS A 208 -30.93 15.84 -7.51
C LYS A 208 -29.61 15.30 -8.05
N LYS A 209 -28.54 15.34 -7.26
CA LYS A 209 -27.29 14.63 -7.60
C LYS A 209 -27.70 13.18 -7.92
N PRO A 210 -27.55 12.75 -9.17
CA PRO A 210 -28.14 11.49 -9.60
C PRO A 210 -27.30 10.35 -8.99
N GLN A 211 -28.00 9.34 -8.43
CA GLN A 211 -27.33 8.31 -7.64
C GLN A 211 -26.51 7.36 -8.52
N PRO A 212 -25.37 6.83 -8.01
CA PRO A 212 -24.59 5.82 -8.70
C PRO A 212 -25.43 4.60 -9.08
N THR A 213 -25.13 3.95 -10.20
CA THR A 213 -25.78 2.68 -10.57
C THR A 213 -25.39 1.58 -9.57
N ALA A 214 -26.23 0.53 -9.46
CA ALA A 214 -25.94 -0.60 -8.57
C ALA A 214 -24.59 -1.28 -8.90
N ASP A 215 -24.27 -1.41 -10.19
CA ASP A 215 -22.97 -1.92 -10.65
C ASP A 215 -21.82 -1.01 -10.24
N ALA A 216 -22.01 0.31 -10.29
CA ALA A 216 -20.99 1.26 -9.88
C ALA A 216 -20.70 1.18 -8.37
N VAL A 217 -21.75 1.06 -7.55
CA VAL A 217 -21.62 0.83 -6.11
C VAL A 217 -20.91 -0.50 -5.85
N ARG A 218 -21.30 -1.57 -6.54
CA ARG A 218 -20.69 -2.89 -6.40
C ARG A 218 -19.20 -2.85 -6.71
N LEU A 219 -18.80 -2.25 -7.84
CA LEU A 219 -17.39 -2.15 -8.23
C LEU A 219 -16.58 -1.33 -7.21
N ARG A 220 -17.13 -0.22 -6.71
CA ARG A 220 -16.51 0.58 -5.64
C ARG A 220 -16.29 -0.21 -4.37
N SER A 221 -17.29 -1.00 -3.96
CA SER A 221 -17.18 -1.87 -2.80
C SER A 221 -16.07 -2.91 -2.99
N TYR A 222 -15.95 -3.51 -4.18
CA TYR A 222 -14.87 -4.46 -4.47
C TYR A 222 -13.48 -3.82 -4.42
N ILE A 223 -13.31 -2.66 -5.06
CA ILE A 223 -12.02 -1.95 -5.09
C ILE A 223 -11.63 -1.46 -3.69
N GLY A 224 -12.57 -0.84 -2.97
CA GLY A 224 -12.34 -0.39 -1.62
C GLY A 224 -11.99 -1.55 -0.68
N ARG A 225 -12.67 -2.69 -0.83
CA ARG A 225 -12.38 -3.91 -0.07
C ARG A 225 -10.98 -4.44 -0.38
N ALA A 226 -10.59 -4.53 -1.66
CA ALA A 226 -9.24 -4.94 -2.06
C ALA A 226 -8.17 -4.03 -1.45
N TYR A 227 -8.35 -2.73 -1.60
CA TYR A 227 -7.43 -1.72 -1.09
C TYR A 227 -7.28 -1.79 0.44
N MET A 228 -8.39 -1.90 1.18
CA MET A 228 -8.34 -2.05 2.63
C MET A 228 -7.70 -3.37 3.07
N LEU A 229 -7.89 -4.44 2.29
CA LEU A 229 -7.24 -5.74 2.55
C LEU A 229 -5.72 -5.68 2.32
N ASP A 230 -5.27 -4.99 1.27
CA ASP A 230 -3.86 -4.70 1.01
C ASP A 230 -3.22 -3.98 2.22
N LEU A 231 -3.84 -2.91 2.72
CA LEU A 231 -3.31 -2.16 3.86
C LEU A 231 -3.33 -2.99 5.15
N ALA A 232 -4.35 -3.83 5.35
CA ALA A 232 -4.42 -4.74 6.49
C ALA A 232 -3.25 -5.72 6.48
N VAL A 233 -3.00 -6.39 5.36
CA VAL A 233 -1.87 -7.31 5.24
C VAL A 233 -0.55 -6.57 5.41
N LEU A 234 -0.33 -5.45 4.71
CA LEU A 234 0.92 -4.70 4.82
C LEU A 234 1.21 -4.26 6.25
N SER A 235 0.26 -3.66 6.96
CA SER A 235 0.48 -3.19 8.34
C SER A 235 0.65 -4.33 9.34
N GLY A 236 -0.02 -5.47 9.12
CA GLY A 236 0.02 -6.63 10.02
C GLY A 236 1.21 -7.55 9.79
N SER A 237 1.69 -7.69 8.56
CA SER A 237 2.82 -8.59 8.23
C SER A 237 4.18 -7.91 8.23
N SER A 238 4.24 -6.59 8.02
CA SER A 238 5.52 -5.91 7.78
C SER A 238 6.16 -5.41 9.05
N ASP A 239 7.46 -5.60 9.18
CA ASP A 239 8.30 -5.03 10.23
C ASP A 239 8.51 -3.52 10.00
N VAL A 240 8.67 -3.14 8.73
CA VAL A 240 8.83 -1.77 8.22
C VAL A 240 7.89 -1.56 7.04
N VAL A 241 7.29 -0.38 6.91
CA VAL A 241 6.48 0.01 5.75
C VAL A 241 7.09 1.23 5.07
N ILE A 242 7.28 1.15 3.76
CA ILE A 242 7.78 2.22 2.90
C ILE A 242 6.64 2.70 2.00
N CYS A 243 6.38 4.01 2.00
CA CYS A 243 5.32 4.58 1.19
C CYS A 243 5.52 6.10 0.98
N THR A 244 4.57 6.74 0.32
CA THR A 244 4.57 8.19 0.05
C THR A 244 3.53 8.91 0.90
N VAL A 245 3.96 9.88 1.71
CA VAL A 245 3.03 10.58 2.61
C VAL A 245 1.96 11.38 1.86
N SER A 246 2.15 11.71 0.58
CA SER A 246 1.09 12.25 -0.29
C SER A 246 -0.16 11.34 -0.34
N ALA A 247 -0.01 10.02 -0.23
CA ALA A 247 -1.12 9.07 -0.30
C ALA A 247 -1.80 8.83 1.06
N MET A 248 -3.14 8.89 1.10
CA MET A 248 -3.91 8.58 2.33
C MET A 248 -3.63 7.17 2.87
N GLY A 249 -3.45 6.18 2.00
CA GLY A 249 -3.07 4.84 2.43
C GLY A 249 -1.76 4.80 3.19
N CYS A 250 -0.76 5.58 2.78
CA CYS A 250 0.50 5.66 3.50
C CYS A 250 0.30 6.24 4.91
N ARG A 251 -0.50 7.30 5.04
CA ARG A 251 -0.80 7.91 6.34
C ARG A 251 -1.61 6.96 7.22
N LEU A 252 -2.55 6.22 6.64
CA LEU A 252 -3.34 5.22 7.34
C LEU A 252 -2.46 4.03 7.78
N LEU A 253 -1.50 3.58 6.96
CA LEU A 253 -0.56 2.52 7.34
C LEU A 253 0.22 2.88 8.61
N ALA A 254 0.68 4.13 8.75
CA ALA A 254 1.29 4.60 9.99
C ALA A 254 0.34 4.38 11.18
N VAL A 255 -0.91 4.86 11.06
CA VAL A 255 -1.97 4.69 12.07
C VAL A 255 -2.20 3.22 12.41
N MET A 256 -2.27 2.34 11.40
CA MET A 256 -2.48 0.90 11.55
C MET A 256 -1.32 0.21 12.29
N MET A 257 -0.08 0.63 12.04
CA MET A 257 1.11 0.13 12.73
C MET A 257 1.18 0.55 14.21
N GLY A 258 0.57 1.69 14.55
CA GLY A 258 0.61 2.26 15.90
C GLY A 258 1.83 3.15 16.14
N TRP A 259 1.69 4.12 17.06
CA TRP A 259 2.67 5.20 17.21
C TRP A 259 4.08 4.70 17.57
N GLU A 260 4.18 3.75 18.51
CA GLU A 260 5.46 3.19 18.94
C GLU A 260 6.24 2.60 17.76
N ARG A 261 5.57 1.82 16.91
CA ARG A 261 6.21 1.21 15.73
C ARG A 261 6.48 2.26 14.65
N ALA A 262 5.46 3.04 14.28
CA ALA A 262 5.52 3.94 13.15
C ALA A 262 6.48 5.12 13.40
N MET A 263 6.38 5.77 14.56
CA MET A 263 7.07 7.04 14.87
C MET A 263 8.26 6.86 15.80
N GLU A 264 8.15 6.11 16.90
CA GLU A 264 9.26 6.00 17.87
C GLU A 264 10.37 5.06 17.41
N LYS A 265 10.02 4.02 16.65
CA LYS A 265 10.95 3.04 16.08
C LYS A 265 11.26 3.29 14.60
N ASP A 266 10.77 4.39 14.03
CA ASP A 266 10.94 4.78 12.64
C ASP A 266 10.62 3.65 11.64
N LYS A 267 9.59 2.84 11.92
CA LYS A 267 9.18 1.72 11.05
C LYS A 267 8.18 2.12 9.98
N TRP A 268 7.68 3.35 10.00
CA TRP A 268 6.96 3.95 8.88
C TRP A 268 7.88 4.92 8.16
N VAL A 269 8.21 4.62 6.91
CA VAL A 269 9.24 5.31 6.14
C VAL A 269 8.61 6.01 4.94
N ASN A 270 8.69 7.33 4.95
CA ASN A 270 8.28 8.16 3.83
C ASN A 270 9.43 8.28 2.80
N VAL A 271 9.13 8.09 1.51
CA VAL A 271 10.06 8.36 0.40
C VAL A 271 9.67 9.59 -0.44
N ASP A 272 8.67 10.34 0.03
CA ASP A 272 8.19 11.58 -0.57
C ASP A 272 8.62 12.76 0.30
N GLY A 273 9.89 13.15 0.18
CA GLY A 273 10.51 14.28 0.86
C GLY A 273 10.71 14.12 2.36
N ASP A 274 11.18 15.19 3.02
CA ASP A 274 11.43 15.24 4.47
C ASP A 274 10.16 15.53 5.30
N TYR A 275 9.01 15.09 4.80
CA TYR A 275 7.71 15.32 5.44
C TYR A 275 7.42 14.24 6.47
N GLY A 276 7.02 14.67 7.67
CA GLY A 276 6.49 13.79 8.71
C GLY A 276 5.04 13.39 8.46
N TRP A 277 4.52 12.52 9.33
CA TRP A 277 3.11 12.17 9.30
C TRP A 277 2.22 13.38 9.59
N THR A 278 1.13 13.51 8.84
CA THR A 278 0.08 14.51 9.04
C THR A 278 -1.29 13.91 8.76
N ALA A 279 -2.33 14.29 9.49
CA ALA A 279 -3.68 13.78 9.21
C ALA A 279 -4.22 14.34 7.87
N LEU A 280 -4.05 15.64 7.64
CA LEU A 280 -4.55 16.36 6.47
C LEU A 280 -3.38 17.04 5.75
N SER A 281 -3.43 17.04 4.42
CA SER A 281 -2.57 17.88 3.58
C SER A 281 -3.45 18.94 2.95
N TRP A 282 -3.02 20.19 3.06
CA TRP A 282 -3.70 21.37 2.55
C TRP A 282 -3.11 21.74 1.18
#